data_AF-F9R923-F1
#
_entry.id   AF-F9R923-F1
#
_cell.length_a   1.000
_cell.length_b   1.000
_cell.length_c   1.000
_cell.angle_alpha   90.00
_cell.angle_beta   90.00
_cell.angle_gamma   90.00
#
_symmetry.space_group_name_H-M   'P 1'
#
loop_
_entity.id
_entity.type
_entity.pdbx_description
1 polymer ?
#
loop_
_entity_poly.entity_id
_entity_poly.type
_entity_poly.pdbx_seq_one_letter_code
_entity_poly.pdbx_strand_id
1 'polypeptide(L)'
;MCGIDPLTKQNFEHRREWIKNKMYALSQVYCIDICAYAIMSNHYHLVMHINRDKATTLSNHEVVERWQQEHKLPSLVHAGYWGN
;
A
#
# COMPACT_ATOMS: atom_id res chain seq x y z
N MET A 1 3.13 13.58 11.04
CA MET A 1 2.77 12.28 10.40
C MET A 1 2.47 11.24 11.48
N CYS A 2 3.39 11.08 12.44
CA CYS A 2 3.20 10.49 13.78
C CYS A 2 3.95 11.37 14.81
N GLY A 3 4.16 10.91 16.05
CA GLY A 3 4.83 11.71 17.10
C GLY A 3 3.90 12.68 17.83
N ILE A 4 4.50 13.46 18.74
CA ILE A 4 3.78 14.46 19.52
C ILE A 4 3.75 15.77 18.74
N ASP A 5 2.55 16.32 18.54
CA ASP A 5 2.39 17.65 17.95
C ASP A 5 2.91 18.71 18.94
N PRO A 6 3.90 19.54 18.55
CA PRO A 6 4.47 20.54 19.44
C PRO A 6 3.48 21.63 19.86
N LEU A 7 2.46 21.93 19.05
CA LEU A 7 1.47 22.98 19.31
C LEU A 7 0.37 22.48 20.23
N THR A 8 -0.22 21.33 19.91
CA THR A 8 -1.39 20.78 20.64
C THR A 8 -1.01 19.80 21.76
N LYS A 9 0.25 19.35 21.81
CA LYS A 9 0.76 18.26 22.66
C LYS A 9 0.07 16.91 22.44
N GLN A 10 -0.75 16.80 21.39
CA GLN A 10 -1.44 15.55 21.07
C GLN A 10 -0.45 14.49 20.56
N ASN A 11 -0.61 13.26 21.05
CA ASN A 11 0.25 12.14 20.68
C ASN A 11 -0.35 11.33 19.51
N PHE A 12 0.35 11.32 18.38
CA PHE A 12 0.00 10.57 17.18
C PHE A 12 0.93 9.39 16.90
N GLU A 13 1.68 8.92 17.90
CA GLU A 13 2.68 7.85 17.74
C GLU A 13 2.06 6.52 17.27
N HIS A 14 0.79 6.29 17.60
CA HIS A 14 0.01 5.14 17.10
C HIS A 14 -0.01 5.07 15.56
N ARG A 15 0.15 6.20 14.86
CA ARG A 15 0.20 6.23 13.39
C ARG A 15 1.46 5.61 12.83
N ARG A 16 2.55 5.49 13.58
CA ARG A 16 3.79 4.85 13.12
C ARG A 16 3.53 3.40 12.69
N GLU A 17 2.84 2.67 13.54
CA GLU A 17 2.47 1.27 13.27
C GLU A 17 1.52 1.18 12.07
N TRP A 18 0.55 2.10 12.00
CA TRP A 18 -0.35 2.18 10.85
C TRP A 18 0.40 2.44 9.52
N ILE A 19 1.36 3.36 9.51
CA ILE A 19 2.20 3.65 8.32
C ILE A 19 2.98 2.40 7.91
N LYS A 20 3.62 1.73 8.88
CA LYS A 20 4.37 0.49 8.64
C LYS A 20 3.47 -0.58 8.02
N ASN A 21 2.29 -0.81 8.60
CA ASN A 21 1.35 -1.81 8.10
C ASN A 21 0.81 -1.44 6.72
N LYS A 22 0.62 -0.14 6.45
CA LYS A 22 0.23 0.34 5.13
C LYS A 22 1.32 0.08 4.09
N MET A 23 2.60 0.31 4.41
CA MET A 23 3.71 -0.01 3.51
C MET A 23 3.69 -1.50 3.12
N TYR A 24 3.56 -2.40 4.11
CA TYR A 24 3.49 -3.84 3.85
C TYR A 24 2.25 -4.27 3.06
N ALA A 25 1.08 -3.68 3.33
CA ALA A 25 -0.13 -3.97 2.56
C ALA A 25 0.04 -3.56 1.09
N LEU A 26 0.55 -2.36 0.83
CA LEU A 26 0.78 -1.87 -0.53
C LEU A 26 1.85 -2.70 -1.26
N SER A 27 2.83 -3.26 -0.55
CA SER A 27 3.84 -4.12 -1.18
C SER A 27 3.26 -5.40 -1.77
N GLN A 28 2.21 -5.94 -1.14
CA GLN A 28 1.50 -7.12 -1.67
C GLN A 28 0.69 -6.80 -2.93
N VAL A 29 0.16 -5.58 -3.02
CA VAL A 29 -0.67 -5.12 -4.15
C VAL A 29 0.18 -4.79 -5.39
N TYR A 30 1.27 -4.04 -5.22
CA TYR A 30 1.97 -3.42 -6.37
C TYR A 30 3.16 -4.19 -6.92
N CYS A 31 3.35 -5.47 -6.55
CA CYS A 31 4.51 -6.26 -6.98
C CYS A 31 5.84 -5.55 -6.67
N ILE A 32 5.98 -5.07 -5.44
CA ILE A 32 7.18 -4.41 -4.95
C ILE A 32 7.68 -5.12 -3.69
N ASP A 33 8.99 -5.14 -3.52
CA ASP A 33 9.63 -5.65 -2.31
C ASP A 33 10.16 -4.47 -1.49
N ILE A 34 9.91 -4.47 -0.18
CA ILE A 34 10.47 -3.46 0.73
C ILE A 34 11.87 -3.90 1.12
N CYS A 35 12.89 -3.17 0.66
CA CYS A 35 14.29 -3.47 0.97
C CYS A 35 14.69 -2.86 2.32
N ALA A 36 14.27 -1.62 2.58
CA ALA A 36 14.53 -0.91 3.83
C ALA A 36 13.50 0.20 4.04
N TYR A 37 13.26 0.59 5.29
CA TYR A 37 12.44 1.76 5.60
C TYR A 37 12.89 2.41 6.92
N ALA A 38 12.61 3.70 7.06
CA ALA A 38 12.75 4.44 8.30
C ALA A 38 11.55 5.38 8.46
N ILE A 39 10.82 5.27 9.57
CA ILE A 39 9.68 6.16 9.87
C ILE A 39 10.12 7.14 10.95
N MET A 40 9.83 8.41 10.77
CA MET A 40 10.03 9.48 11.75
C MET A 40 8.72 10.21 11.97
N SER A 41 8.67 11.09 12.97
CA SER A 41 7.44 11.84 13.33
C SER A 41 6.92 12.71 12.17
N ASN A 42 7.81 13.29 11.39
CA ASN A 42 7.50 14.23 10.31
C ASN A 42 7.59 13.65 8.89
N HIS A 43 8.32 12.56 8.66
CA HIS A 43 8.47 11.94 7.33
C HIS A 43 8.91 10.46 7.43
N TYR A 44 8.99 9.77 6.31
CA TYR A 44 9.59 8.44 6.21
C TYR A 44 10.50 8.33 4.97
N HIS A 45 11.46 7.41 5.03
CA HIS A 45 12.22 6.92 3.88
C HIS A 45 11.81 5.49 3.58
N LEU A 46 11.66 5.16 2.30
CA LEU A 46 11.30 3.83 1.83
C LEU A 46 12.20 3.47 0.65
N VAL A 47 12.94 2.37 0.77
CA VAL A 47 13.72 1.78 -0.31
C VAL A 47 12.98 0.53 -0.78
N MET A 48 12.68 0.48 -2.07
CA MET A 48 11.87 -0.57 -2.67
C MET A 48 12.48 -1.08 -3.96
N HIS A 49 12.27 -2.36 -4.22
CA HIS A 49 12.60 -3.03 -5.47
C HIS A 49 11.31 -3.29 -6.25
N ILE A 50 11.31 -2.93 -7.54
CA ILE A 50 10.19 -3.24 -8.44
C ILE A 50 10.37 -4.68 -8.91
N ASN A 51 9.50 -5.58 -8.45
CA ASN A 51 9.55 -6.99 -8.82
C ASN A 51 8.89 -7.20 -10.18
N ARG A 52 9.65 -6.90 -11.24
CA ARG A 52 9.18 -7.00 -12.63
C ARG A 52 8.78 -8.42 -13.00
N ASP A 53 9.55 -9.40 -12.56
CA ASP A 53 9.27 -10.81 -12.86
C ASP A 53 7.89 -11.19 -12.33
N LYS A 54 7.61 -10.92 -11.04
CA LYS A 54 6.27 -11.11 -10.46
C LYS A 54 5.20 -10.36 -11.26
N ALA A 55 5.41 -9.08 -11.57
CA ALA A 55 4.44 -8.28 -12.32
C ALA A 55 4.12 -8.88 -13.70
N THR A 56 5.12 -9.36 -14.43
CA THR A 56 4.95 -9.96 -15.77
C THR A 56 4.30 -11.34 -15.75
N THR A 57 4.31 -12.04 -14.61
CA THR A 57 3.65 -13.34 -14.46
C THR A 57 2.16 -13.23 -14.14
N LEU A 58 1.67 -12.02 -13.80
CA LEU A 58 0.27 -11.83 -13.44
C LEU A 58 -0.66 -11.91 -14.65
N SER A 59 -1.74 -12.65 -14.51
CA SER A 59 -2.86 -12.56 -15.44
C SER A 59 -3.64 -11.24 -15.26
N ASN A 60 -4.44 -10.85 -16.26
CA ASN A 60 -5.30 -9.66 -16.17
C ASN A 60 -6.26 -9.73 -14.98
N HIS A 61 -6.81 -10.91 -14.69
CA HIS A 61 -7.69 -11.13 -13.55
C HIS A 61 -6.98 -10.83 -12.23
N GLU A 62 -5.79 -11.39 -12.08
CA GLU A 62 -4.90 -11.21 -10.95
C GLU A 62 -4.46 -9.76 -10.73
N VAL A 63 -4.27 -9.00 -11.81
CA VAL A 63 -4.00 -7.56 -11.73
C VAL A 63 -5.21 -6.82 -11.15
N VAL A 64 -6.41 -7.11 -11.64
CA VAL A 64 -7.66 -6.51 -11.14
C VAL A 64 -7.91 -6.88 -9.67
N GLU A 65 -7.71 -8.14 -9.30
CA GLU A 65 -7.88 -8.63 -7.93
C GLU A 65 -6.92 -8.01 -6.91
N ARG A 66 -5.69 -7.68 -7.34
CA ARG A 66 -4.75 -6.95 -6.49
C ARG A 66 -5.17 -5.48 -6.39
N TRP A 67 -5.51 -4.84 -7.50
CA TRP A 67 -5.89 -3.43 -7.54
C TRP A 67 -7.12 -3.11 -6.69
N GLN A 68 -8.13 -3.99 -6.69
CA GLN A 68 -9.37 -3.78 -5.91
C GLN A 68 -9.18 -3.76 -4.40
N GLN A 69 -8.05 -4.29 -3.88
CA GLN A 69 -7.76 -4.27 -2.44
C GLN A 69 -7.56 -2.84 -1.92
N GLU A 70 -7.13 -1.93 -2.80
CA GLU A 70 -6.77 -0.56 -2.44
C GLU A 70 -7.64 0.49 -3.14
N HIS A 71 -8.40 0.10 -4.16
CA HIS A 71 -9.18 1.02 -4.99
C HIS A 71 -10.59 0.50 -5.23
N LYS A 72 -11.54 1.44 -5.33
CA LYS A 72 -12.89 1.12 -5.81
C LYS A 72 -12.82 0.85 -7.30
N LEU A 73 -13.20 -0.35 -7.71
CA LEU A 73 -13.33 -0.66 -9.13
C LEU A 73 -14.57 0.05 -9.73
N PRO A 74 -14.50 0.49 -10.99
CA PRO A 74 -15.69 0.92 -11.73
C PRO A 74 -16.73 -0.20 -11.80
N SER A 75 -18.01 0.16 -11.78
CA SER A 75 -19.12 -0.80 -11.89
C SER A 75 -19.06 -1.66 -13.16
N LEU A 76 -18.52 -1.11 -14.25
CA LEU A 76 -18.31 -1.83 -15.51
C LEU A 76 -17.36 -3.03 -15.36
N VAL A 77 -16.31 -2.89 -14.55
CA VAL A 77 -15.35 -3.98 -14.28
C VAL A 77 -16.03 -5.06 -13.44
N HIS A 78 -16.87 -4.67 -12.48
CA HIS A 78 -17.64 -5.64 -11.68
C HIS A 78 -18.59 -6.47 -12.54
N ALA A 79 -19.35 -5.82 -13.42
CA ALA A 79 -20.33 -6.49 -14.28
C ALA A 79 -19.67 -7.40 -15.33
N GLY A 80 -18.50 -7.00 -15.87
CA GLY A 80 -17.82 -7.75 -16.93
C GLY A 80 -16.94 -8.91 -16.44
N TYR A 81 -16.41 -8.86 -15.21
CA TYR A 81 -15.51 -9.90 -14.68
C TYR A 81 -16.20 -10.90 -13.73
N TRP A 82 -17.26 -10.49 -13.02
CA TRP A 82 -17.94 -11.33 -12.01
C TRP A 82 -19.39 -11.68 -12.38
N GLY A 83 -19.83 -11.29 -13.57
CA GLY A 83 -21.12 -11.66 -14.15
C GLY A 83 -21.03 -12.95 -14.94
N ASN A 84 -20.98 -14.09 -14.24
CA ASN A 84 -21.45 -15.41 -14.69
C ASN A 84 -21.89 -16.21 -13.47
#